data_AF-A0A1B8D1Y0-F1
#
_entry.id   AF-A0A1B8D1Y0-F1
#
_cell.length_a   1.000
_cell.length_b   1.000
_cell.length_c   1.000
_cell.angle_alpha   90.00
_cell.angle_beta   90.00
_cell.angle_gamma   90.00
#
_symmetry.space_group_name_H-M   'P 1'
#
loop_
_entity.id
_entity.type
_entity.pdbx_description
1 polymer ?
#
loop_
_entity_poly.entity_id
_entity_poly.type
_entity_poly.pdbx_seq_one_letter_code
_entity_poly.pdbx_strand_id
1 'polypeptide(L)'
;MKFSIAAIALVLGLAIAAPAPELEGRAMLESRSCPKNSLCSNHKCYTVTCYPGPGPNNCQKRFRDRVRERDDRHCVMSGLRTFSDEDYSLFHATHIFPYSHEQAWVDEGLSRWITDQASPQSQGVSKIHSVQNGLLLDLNCQALFDTHAVTVDANDGYKIIYLSKDVLNLDGRTLDLSCRDPQSPDRVPDELFHWQFRQAVIAIVKGNGQRMWDLQLEEEDPMGDIMGGPDAAERMEVELFTRLGAGEIDYSAAPEMHSP
;
A
#
# COMPACT_ATOMS: atom_id res chain seq x y z
N MET A 1 -12.97 84.48 22.77
CA MET A 1 -12.29 84.46 21.45
C MET A 1 -12.55 83.11 20.81
N LYS A 2 -13.14 83.11 19.60
CA LYS A 2 -13.24 82.02 18.59
C LYS A 2 -14.25 80.89 18.92
N PHE A 3 -15.48 80.89 18.35
CA PHE A 3 -15.95 80.33 17.04
C PHE A 3 -15.69 78.82 16.89
N SER A 4 -16.52 77.92 16.34
CA SER A 4 -17.94 77.85 15.93
C SER A 4 -18.17 76.43 15.33
N ILE A 5 -19.29 75.77 15.68
CA ILE A 5 -20.20 74.89 14.89
C ILE A 5 -19.69 74.08 13.67
N ALA A 6 -19.93 72.75 13.66
CA ALA A 6 -20.41 71.92 12.51
C ALA A 6 -20.60 70.44 12.97
N ALA A 7 -21.83 69.91 13.09
CA ALA A 7 -22.62 69.17 12.07
C ALA A 7 -22.19 67.68 11.88
N ILE A 8 -22.95 66.71 12.42
CA ILE A 8 -23.99 65.85 11.76
C ILE A 8 -23.43 64.60 11.03
N ALA A 9 -23.77 63.41 11.56
CA ALA A 9 -24.08 62.12 10.87
C ALA A 9 -24.32 61.05 11.96
N LEU A 10 -25.54 60.71 12.40
CA LEU A 10 -26.62 59.92 11.79
C LEU A 10 -26.25 58.43 11.46
N VAL A 11 -26.75 57.53 12.33
CA VAL A 11 -27.32 56.17 12.10
C VAL A 11 -26.43 55.01 11.63
N LEU A 12 -26.30 53.94 12.44
CA LEU A 12 -27.08 52.69 12.38
C LEU A 12 -26.45 51.65 13.32
N GLY A 13 -27.30 50.95 14.08
CA GLY A 13 -26.87 49.90 15.00
C GLY A 13 -26.36 48.66 14.27
N LEU A 14 -25.38 47.99 14.89
CA LEU A 14 -25.05 46.59 14.65
C LEU A 14 -24.68 45.95 15.99
N ALA A 15 -25.24 44.77 16.19
CA ALA A 15 -25.20 43.99 17.41
C ALA A 15 -23.77 43.67 17.88
N ILE A 16 -23.57 43.68 19.20
CA ILE A 16 -22.41 43.06 19.84
C ILE A 16 -22.64 41.55 19.76
N ALA A 17 -22.10 40.92 18.73
CA ALA A 17 -21.91 39.47 18.69
C ALA A 17 -20.58 39.16 19.38
N ALA A 18 -20.64 38.40 20.47
CA ALA A 18 -19.47 37.81 21.10
C ALA A 18 -18.76 36.90 20.07
N PRO A 19 -17.42 36.96 19.96
CA PRO A 19 -16.70 36.03 19.08
C PRO A 19 -16.78 34.61 19.66
N ALA A 20 -17.30 33.70 18.84
CA ALA A 20 -17.25 32.26 19.04
C ALA A 20 -15.79 31.77 19.21
N PRO A 21 -15.53 30.71 20.00
CA PRO A 21 -14.19 30.20 20.18
C PRO A 21 -13.68 29.55 18.89
N GLU A 22 -12.55 30.05 18.38
CA GLU A 22 -11.75 29.43 17.31
C GLU A 22 -11.38 27.99 17.70
N LEU A 23 -12.12 27.02 17.15
CA LEU A 23 -11.77 25.60 17.14
C LEU A 23 -11.05 25.22 15.83
N GLU A 24 -10.29 26.15 15.26
CA GLU A 24 -9.57 25.96 13.99
C GLU A 24 -8.04 26.02 14.14
N GLY A 25 -7.54 25.87 15.38
CA GLY A 25 -6.12 26.00 15.71
C GLY A 25 -5.40 24.71 16.11
N ARG A 26 -6.07 23.56 16.24
CA ARG A 26 -5.45 22.34 16.80
C ARG A 26 -5.01 21.28 15.78
N ALA A 27 -5.59 21.24 14.58
CA ALA A 27 -5.21 20.25 13.57
C ALA A 27 -4.06 20.70 12.64
N MET A 28 -3.82 22.00 12.48
CA MET A 28 -2.78 22.49 11.57
C MET A 28 -1.39 22.70 12.19
N LEU A 29 -1.28 22.75 13.52
CA LEU A 29 -0.01 23.06 14.20
C LEU A 29 0.94 21.86 14.34
N GLU A 30 0.48 20.62 14.17
CA GLU A 30 1.35 19.44 14.19
C GLU A 30 2.09 19.19 12.87
N SER A 31 1.71 19.89 11.80
CA SER A 31 2.34 19.77 10.48
C SER A 31 3.68 20.51 10.35
N ARG A 32 4.05 21.35 11.33
CA ARG A 32 5.18 22.31 11.21
C ARG A 32 6.49 21.89 11.89
N SER A 33 6.55 20.74 12.58
CA SER A 33 7.78 20.32 13.28
C SER A 33 8.74 19.47 12.45
N CYS A 34 8.33 19.04 11.27
CA CYS A 34 9.13 18.15 10.44
C CYS A 34 9.81 18.91 9.28
N PRO A 35 11.12 18.73 9.03
CA PRO A 35 11.84 19.40 7.95
C PRO A 35 11.24 19.09 6.57
N LYS A 36 11.51 19.94 5.57
CA LYS A 36 11.10 19.67 4.18
C LYS A 36 11.57 18.27 3.75
N ASN A 37 10.68 17.49 3.12
CA ASN A 37 10.82 16.05 2.80
C ASN A 37 10.69 15.09 4.01
N SER A 38 9.84 15.39 4.98
CA SER A 38 9.51 14.42 6.02
C SER A 38 8.02 14.34 6.32
N LEU A 39 7.55 13.13 6.62
CA LEU A 39 6.20 12.80 7.07
C LEU A 39 6.19 12.78 8.59
N CYS A 40 5.20 13.42 9.20
CA CYS A 40 4.98 13.33 10.64
C CYS A 40 4.00 12.18 10.91
N SER A 41 4.42 11.19 11.70
CA SER A 41 3.52 10.14 12.21
C SER A 41 3.90 9.81 13.66
N ASN A 42 2.92 9.76 14.57
CA ASN A 42 3.12 9.50 16.00
C ASN A 42 4.23 10.36 16.65
N HIS A 43 4.22 11.68 16.41
CA HIS A 43 5.23 12.65 16.89
C HIS A 43 6.68 12.34 16.46
N LYS A 44 6.88 11.51 15.43
CA LYS A 44 8.18 11.24 14.82
C LYS A 44 8.18 11.77 13.38
N CYS A 45 9.28 12.43 13.01
CA CYS A 45 9.51 12.88 11.65
C CYS A 45 10.27 11.78 10.88
N TYR A 46 9.66 11.27 9.81
CA TYR A 46 10.26 10.30 8.90
C TYR A 46 10.67 11.01 7.63
N THR A 47 11.95 11.03 7.28
CA THR A 47 12.39 11.56 5.99
C THR A 47 11.78 10.72 4.87
N VAL A 48 10.94 11.33 4.04
CA VAL A 48 10.36 10.71 2.86
C VAL A 48 11.40 10.75 1.76
N THR A 49 12.08 9.61 1.55
CA THR A 49 13.08 9.46 0.50
C THR A 49 12.51 8.90 -0.79
N CYS A 50 11.24 8.45 -0.78
CA CYS A 50 10.55 7.87 -1.93
C CYS A 50 9.24 8.60 -2.20
N TYR A 51 9.08 9.11 -3.42
CA TYR A 51 7.83 9.67 -3.91
C TYR A 51 7.38 8.92 -5.18
N PRO A 52 6.11 8.51 -5.29
CA PRO A 52 5.55 8.15 -6.58
C PRO A 52 5.52 9.40 -7.49
N GLY A 53 6.24 9.37 -8.61
CA GLY A 53 6.28 10.48 -9.58
C GLY A 53 7.58 10.55 -10.40
N PRO A 54 7.70 11.39 -11.44
CA PRO A 54 8.87 11.42 -12.34
C PRO A 54 10.16 12.03 -11.73
N GLY A 55 10.20 12.27 -10.42
CA GLY A 55 11.33 12.89 -9.73
C GLY A 55 12.51 11.95 -9.46
N PRO A 56 13.67 12.49 -9.04
CA PRO A 56 14.87 11.70 -8.71
C PRO A 56 14.69 10.71 -7.55
N ASN A 57 13.62 10.88 -6.76
CA ASN A 57 13.24 10.07 -5.61
C ASN A 57 12.17 9.01 -5.95
N ASN A 58 12.06 8.60 -7.22
CA ASN A 58 11.15 7.53 -7.64
C ASN A 58 11.79 6.15 -7.40
N CYS A 59 11.62 5.65 -6.18
CA CYS A 59 12.12 4.34 -5.79
C CYS A 59 11.49 3.19 -6.59
N GLN A 60 10.23 3.32 -7.02
CA GLN A 60 9.56 2.30 -7.85
C GLN A 60 10.19 2.19 -9.24
N LYS A 61 10.47 3.32 -9.88
CA LYS A 61 11.19 3.36 -11.16
C LYS A 61 12.57 2.73 -11.01
N ARG A 62 13.34 3.12 -9.99
CA ARG A 62 14.67 2.58 -9.73
C ARG A 62 14.65 1.08 -9.43
N PHE A 63 13.68 0.62 -8.64
CA PHE A 63 13.44 -0.79 -8.40
C PHE A 63 13.23 -1.55 -9.70
N ARG A 64 12.29 -1.07 -10.52
CA ARG A 64 11.98 -1.71 -11.81
C ARG A 64 13.19 -1.77 -12.73
N ASP A 65 13.93 -0.67 -12.84
CA ASP A 65 15.09 -0.59 -13.73
C ASP A 65 16.22 -1.52 -13.23
N ARG A 66 16.46 -1.61 -11.91
CA ARG A 66 17.44 -2.54 -11.32
C ARG A 66 17.05 -4.02 -11.48
N VAL A 67 15.77 -4.36 -11.29
CA VAL A 67 15.28 -5.73 -11.49
C VAL A 67 15.45 -6.14 -12.96
N ARG A 68 15.14 -5.25 -13.91
CA ARG A 68 15.34 -5.51 -15.33
C ARG A 68 16.80 -5.73 -15.72
N GLU A 69 17.71 -4.98 -15.10
CA GLU A 69 19.15 -5.10 -15.33
C GLU A 69 19.72 -6.40 -14.73
N ARG A 70 19.27 -6.79 -13.53
CA ARG A 70 19.68 -8.06 -12.90
C ARG A 70 19.20 -9.27 -13.69
N ASP A 71 17.93 -9.28 -14.09
CA ASP A 71 17.26 -10.45 -14.68
C ASP A 71 17.46 -10.56 -16.20
N ASP A 72 18.51 -9.93 -16.75
CA ASP A 72 18.89 -9.97 -18.19
C ASP A 72 17.67 -9.89 -19.13
N ARG A 73 16.72 -9.00 -18.80
CA ARG A 73 15.53 -8.69 -19.62
C ARG A 73 14.69 -9.92 -20.03
N HIS A 74 14.58 -10.91 -19.16
CA HIS A 74 13.71 -12.06 -19.41
C HIS A 74 12.92 -12.45 -18.17
N CYS A 75 11.80 -13.13 -18.39
CA CYS A 75 11.00 -13.66 -17.29
C CYS A 75 11.77 -14.77 -16.62
N VAL A 76 12.06 -14.62 -15.32
CA VAL A 76 12.84 -15.59 -14.55
C VAL A 76 12.13 -16.95 -14.35
N MET A 77 10.82 -17.01 -14.64
CA MET A 77 10.00 -18.21 -14.51
C MET A 77 9.75 -18.92 -15.84
N SER A 78 9.22 -18.18 -16.83
CA SER A 78 8.88 -18.75 -18.14
C SER A 78 10.07 -18.81 -19.10
N GLY A 79 11.11 -18.01 -18.86
CA GLY A 79 12.24 -17.81 -19.77
C GLY A 79 11.92 -16.93 -20.98
N LEU A 80 10.72 -16.33 -21.04
CA LEU A 80 10.33 -15.43 -22.13
C LEU A 80 11.26 -14.21 -22.15
N ARG A 81 11.90 -13.95 -23.29
CA ARG A 81 12.77 -12.77 -23.47
C ARG A 81 11.99 -11.59 -24.03
N THR A 82 12.44 -10.37 -23.74
CA THR A 82 11.91 -9.18 -24.41
C THR A 82 12.13 -9.27 -25.93
N PHE A 83 11.18 -8.77 -26.71
CA PHE A 83 11.28 -8.74 -28.18
C PHE A 83 12.33 -7.75 -28.68
N SER A 84 12.56 -6.68 -27.90
CA SER A 84 13.58 -5.67 -28.16
C SER A 84 14.17 -5.19 -26.84
N ASP A 85 15.30 -4.46 -26.92
CA ASP A 85 16.05 -3.99 -25.75
C ASP A 85 15.25 -3.03 -24.84
N GLU A 86 14.18 -2.42 -25.34
CA GLU A 86 13.39 -1.42 -24.61
C GLU A 86 11.91 -1.80 -24.44
N ASP A 87 11.44 -2.87 -25.08
CA ASP A 87 10.04 -3.27 -24.98
C ASP A 87 9.79 -4.22 -23.81
N TYR A 88 9.43 -3.63 -22.66
CA TYR A 88 8.99 -4.32 -21.46
C TYR A 88 7.46 -4.33 -21.31
N SER A 89 6.70 -4.12 -22.39
CA SER A 89 5.22 -4.05 -22.33
C SER A 89 4.58 -5.31 -21.75
N LEU A 90 5.23 -6.47 -21.93
CA LEU A 90 4.78 -7.77 -21.42
C LEU A 90 5.46 -8.20 -20.12
N PHE A 91 6.24 -7.32 -19.48
CA PHE A 91 7.04 -7.66 -18.30
C PHE A 91 6.80 -6.69 -17.15
N HIS A 92 6.70 -7.25 -15.94
CA HIS A 92 6.57 -6.50 -14.72
C HIS A 92 7.70 -6.84 -13.74
N ALA A 93 8.30 -5.81 -13.14
CA ALA A 93 9.14 -5.99 -11.96
C ALA A 93 8.20 -6.17 -10.77
N THR A 94 8.04 -7.42 -10.36
CA THR A 94 7.07 -7.86 -9.36
C THR A 94 7.77 -7.96 -8.01
N HIS A 95 7.18 -7.38 -6.97
CA HIS A 95 7.70 -7.54 -5.62
C HIS A 95 7.40 -8.95 -5.10
N ILE A 96 8.36 -9.59 -4.45
CA ILE A 96 8.14 -10.90 -3.80
C ILE A 96 7.26 -10.70 -2.57
N PHE A 97 7.67 -9.78 -1.70
CA PHE A 97 6.81 -9.24 -0.66
C PHE A 97 6.10 -7.99 -1.19
N PRO A 98 4.76 -7.97 -1.26
CA PRO A 98 4.01 -6.91 -1.89
C PRO A 98 4.22 -5.55 -1.20
N TYR A 99 4.53 -4.52 -2.00
CA TYR A 99 4.79 -3.18 -1.46
C TYR A 99 3.55 -2.53 -0.81
N SER A 100 2.34 -2.96 -1.17
CA SER A 100 1.08 -2.51 -0.56
C SER A 100 1.01 -2.80 0.94
N HIS A 101 1.81 -3.75 1.43
CA HIS A 101 1.88 -4.15 2.83
C HIS A 101 3.17 -3.69 3.51
N GLU A 102 3.74 -2.55 3.10
CA GLU A 102 4.99 -2.00 3.65
C GLU A 102 4.99 -1.90 5.18
N GLN A 103 3.85 -1.58 5.79
CA GLN A 103 3.77 -1.51 7.26
C GLN A 103 4.05 -2.87 7.91
N ALA A 104 3.48 -3.96 7.39
CA ALA A 104 3.76 -5.32 7.88
C ALA A 104 5.23 -5.71 7.65
N TRP A 105 5.82 -5.31 6.52
CA TRP A 105 7.24 -5.49 6.25
C TRP A 105 8.13 -4.83 7.31
N VAL A 106 7.77 -3.62 7.74
CA VAL A 106 8.47 -2.87 8.79
C VAL A 106 8.23 -3.49 10.17
N ASP A 107 6.98 -3.78 10.51
CA ASP A 107 6.58 -4.29 11.83
C ASP A 107 7.19 -5.67 12.10
N GLU A 108 7.19 -6.55 11.09
CA GLU A 108 7.82 -7.86 11.18
C GLU A 108 9.34 -7.80 11.00
N GLY A 109 9.92 -6.64 10.65
CA GLY A 109 11.35 -6.41 10.48
C GLY A 109 11.98 -7.20 9.32
N LEU A 110 11.23 -7.49 8.26
CA LEU A 110 11.65 -8.36 7.15
C LEU A 110 12.84 -7.80 6.36
N SER A 111 13.09 -6.49 6.46
CA SER A 111 14.28 -5.83 5.89
C SER A 111 15.61 -6.38 6.38
N ARG A 112 15.64 -7.14 7.49
CA ARG A 112 16.82 -7.87 7.98
C ARG A 112 17.40 -8.87 6.97
N TRP A 113 16.56 -9.39 6.06
CA TRP A 113 16.99 -10.34 5.02
C TRP A 113 17.62 -9.64 3.82
N ILE A 114 17.44 -8.32 3.69
CA ILE A 114 17.95 -7.53 2.57
C ILE A 114 19.40 -7.09 2.84
N THR A 115 20.33 -7.64 2.06
CA THR A 115 21.75 -7.27 2.06
C THR A 115 22.08 -6.13 1.09
N ASP A 116 21.15 -5.73 0.24
CA ASP A 116 21.28 -4.60 -0.68
C ASP A 116 21.69 -3.30 0.05
N GLN A 117 22.77 -2.70 -0.44
CA GLN A 117 23.41 -1.50 0.09
C GLN A 117 23.04 -0.23 -0.69
N ALA A 118 22.08 -0.29 -1.60
CA ALA A 118 21.58 0.88 -2.31
C ALA A 118 21.11 1.97 -1.33
N SER A 119 21.23 3.24 -1.74
CA SER A 119 20.89 4.35 -0.87
C SER A 119 19.38 4.38 -0.52
N PRO A 120 18.98 4.98 0.62
CA PRO A 120 17.57 5.15 0.96
C PRO A 120 16.75 5.94 -0.08
N GLN A 121 17.40 6.79 -0.89
CA GLN A 121 16.77 7.47 -2.03
C GLN A 121 16.48 6.53 -3.21
N SER A 122 17.15 5.38 -3.25
CA SER A 122 17.00 4.40 -4.32
C SER A 122 16.00 3.30 -3.99
N GLN A 123 16.01 2.80 -2.75
CA GLN A 123 15.20 1.63 -2.33
C GLN A 123 14.21 1.93 -1.19
N GLY A 124 14.16 3.17 -0.71
CA GLY A 124 13.40 3.55 0.48
C GLY A 124 14.12 3.21 1.78
N VAL A 125 13.66 3.84 2.86
CA VAL A 125 14.19 3.61 4.21
C VAL A 125 13.89 2.18 4.69
N SER A 126 12.71 1.66 4.32
CA SER A 126 12.28 0.29 4.62
C SER A 126 13.01 -0.78 3.80
N LYS A 127 13.72 -0.39 2.73
CA LYS A 127 14.28 -1.28 1.71
C LYS A 127 13.26 -2.12 0.94
N ILE A 128 11.97 -1.80 0.99
CA ILE A 128 10.94 -2.58 0.30
C ILE A 128 11.10 -2.57 -1.23
N HIS A 129 11.70 -1.50 -1.76
CA HIS A 129 12.05 -1.35 -3.17
C HIS A 129 13.49 -1.81 -3.47
N SER A 130 14.06 -2.67 -2.64
CA SER A 130 15.31 -3.35 -2.95
C SER A 130 15.13 -4.27 -4.16
N VAL A 131 16.16 -4.38 -4.99
CA VAL A 131 16.19 -5.33 -6.12
C VAL A 131 16.02 -6.77 -5.64
N GLN A 132 16.50 -7.07 -4.43
CA GLN A 132 16.42 -8.37 -3.78
C GLN A 132 14.99 -8.78 -3.43
N ASN A 133 14.07 -7.82 -3.30
CA ASN A 133 12.64 -8.08 -3.10
C ASN A 133 11.87 -8.09 -4.43
N GLY A 134 12.54 -8.26 -5.57
CA GLY A 134 11.91 -8.19 -6.88
C GLY A 134 12.27 -9.35 -7.80
N LEU A 135 11.37 -9.67 -8.72
CA LEU A 135 11.57 -10.60 -9.84
C LEU A 135 11.01 -9.99 -11.12
N LEU A 136 11.68 -10.19 -12.25
CA LEU A 136 11.14 -9.86 -13.56
C LEU A 136 10.24 -11.00 -14.05
N LEU A 137 8.94 -10.74 -14.15
CA LEU A 137 7.94 -11.71 -14.57
C LEU A 137 7.23 -11.24 -15.84
N ASP A 138 6.86 -12.15 -16.73
CA ASP A 138 5.87 -11.84 -17.76
C ASP A 138 4.47 -11.73 -17.17
N LEU A 139 3.54 -11.11 -17.90
CA LEU A 139 2.17 -10.85 -17.42
C LEU A 139 1.46 -12.10 -16.89
N ASN A 140 1.65 -13.27 -17.52
CA ASN A 140 1.00 -14.49 -17.05
C ASN A 140 1.65 -14.99 -15.77
N CYS A 141 2.98 -15.00 -15.70
CA CYS A 141 3.70 -15.42 -14.49
C CYS A 141 3.41 -14.47 -13.31
N GLN A 142 3.32 -13.16 -13.55
CA GLN A 142 2.97 -12.19 -12.52
C GLN A 142 1.56 -12.44 -11.97
N ALA A 143 0.56 -12.64 -12.83
CA ALA A 143 -0.79 -12.95 -12.39
C ALA A 143 -0.85 -14.25 -11.55
N LEU A 144 -0.10 -15.29 -11.93
CA LEU A 144 -0.03 -16.54 -11.17
C LEU A 144 0.72 -16.38 -9.85
N PHE A 145 1.73 -15.52 -9.80
CA PHE A 145 2.51 -15.25 -8.60
C PHE A 145 1.69 -14.46 -7.57
N ASP A 146 0.97 -13.43 -8.01
CA ASP A 146 0.12 -12.58 -7.17
C ASP A 146 -1.08 -13.35 -6.61
N THR A 147 -1.66 -14.27 -7.40
CA THR A 147 -2.75 -15.16 -6.95
C THR A 147 -2.25 -16.36 -6.16
N HIS A 148 -0.95 -16.46 -5.91
CA HIS A 148 -0.32 -17.59 -5.23
C HIS A 148 -0.57 -18.96 -5.89
N ALA A 149 -0.92 -18.98 -7.17
CA ALA A 149 -1.09 -20.21 -7.95
C ALA A 149 0.26 -20.90 -8.24
N VAL A 150 1.35 -20.12 -8.19
CA VAL A 150 2.72 -20.57 -8.42
C VAL A 150 3.62 -20.13 -7.27
N THR A 151 4.59 -20.97 -6.93
CA THR A 151 5.62 -20.68 -5.92
C THR A 151 6.98 -21.24 -6.34
N VAL A 152 8.02 -20.92 -5.57
CA VAL A 152 9.38 -21.42 -5.76
C VAL A 152 9.86 -22.06 -4.47
N ASP A 153 10.37 -23.29 -4.56
CA ASP A 153 11.04 -23.95 -3.44
C ASP A 153 12.56 -23.76 -3.54
N ALA A 154 13.10 -22.87 -2.71
CA ALA A 154 14.54 -22.64 -2.63
C ALA A 154 15.32 -23.85 -2.08
N ASN A 155 14.67 -24.77 -1.33
CA ASN A 155 15.32 -25.97 -0.78
C ASN A 155 15.44 -27.09 -1.82
N ASP A 156 14.51 -27.18 -2.77
CA ASP A 156 14.54 -28.15 -3.88
C ASP A 156 15.16 -27.53 -5.15
N GLY A 157 16.32 -26.86 -4.99
CA GLY A 157 17.07 -26.30 -6.10
C GLY A 157 16.35 -25.20 -6.88
N TYR A 158 15.52 -24.39 -6.22
CA TYR A 158 14.71 -23.33 -6.83
C TYR A 158 13.71 -23.84 -7.86
N LYS A 159 13.09 -24.99 -7.57
CA LYS A 159 12.04 -25.57 -8.40
C LYS A 159 10.78 -24.73 -8.31
N ILE A 160 10.23 -24.39 -9.47
CA ILE A 160 8.95 -23.74 -9.63
C ILE A 160 7.88 -24.81 -9.42
N ILE A 161 6.98 -24.55 -8.47
CA ILE A 161 5.86 -25.43 -8.13
C ILE A 161 4.58 -24.75 -8.55
N TYR A 162 3.83 -25.42 -9.41
CA TYR A 162 2.49 -25.01 -9.79
C TYR A 162 1.49 -25.69 -8.86
N LEU A 163 0.75 -24.90 -8.09
CA LEU A 163 -0.10 -25.43 -7.03
C LEU A 163 -1.54 -25.72 -7.50
N SER A 164 -1.88 -25.30 -8.71
CA SER A 164 -3.13 -25.60 -9.41
C SER A 164 -2.86 -26.40 -10.70
N LYS A 165 -3.70 -26.26 -11.73
CA LYS A 165 -3.49 -26.90 -13.03
C LYS A 165 -2.45 -26.14 -13.86
N ASP A 166 -1.33 -26.78 -14.15
CA ASP A 166 -0.29 -26.19 -14.97
C ASP A 166 -0.75 -26.01 -16.43
N VAL A 167 -1.01 -24.76 -16.81
CA VAL A 167 -1.39 -24.36 -18.17
C VAL A 167 -0.23 -23.76 -18.97
N LEU A 168 0.88 -23.41 -18.31
CA LEU A 168 2.04 -22.75 -18.91
C LEU A 168 3.27 -23.68 -19.01
N ASN A 169 3.14 -24.92 -18.56
CA ASN A 169 4.23 -25.89 -18.44
C ASN A 169 5.38 -25.35 -17.58
N LEU A 170 5.06 -24.65 -16.49
CA LEU A 170 6.03 -24.07 -15.56
C LEU A 170 6.41 -25.04 -14.44
N ASP A 171 5.54 -26.01 -14.12
CA ASP A 171 5.77 -26.92 -13.01
C ASP A 171 7.04 -27.74 -13.24
N GLY A 172 7.87 -27.83 -12.20
CA GLY A 172 9.14 -28.54 -12.24
C GLY A 172 10.27 -27.87 -13.00
N ARG A 173 10.06 -26.70 -13.59
CA ARG A 173 11.16 -25.88 -14.10
C ARG A 173 11.97 -25.31 -12.93
N THR A 174 13.22 -24.96 -13.20
CA THR A 174 14.06 -24.25 -12.25
C THR A 174 14.01 -22.76 -12.54
N LEU A 175 13.89 -21.95 -11.50
CA LEU A 175 13.98 -20.49 -11.60
C LEU A 175 15.32 -20.07 -12.24
N ASP A 176 15.29 -19.02 -13.06
CA ASP A 176 16.47 -18.57 -13.77
C ASP A 176 17.63 -18.20 -12.82
N LEU A 177 18.86 -18.46 -13.25
CA LEU A 177 20.07 -18.24 -12.46
C LEU A 177 20.29 -16.75 -12.13
N SER A 178 19.88 -15.84 -13.00
CA SER A 178 20.07 -14.38 -12.86
C SER A 178 19.63 -13.82 -11.51
N CYS A 179 18.48 -14.28 -11.00
CA CYS A 179 17.93 -13.81 -9.73
C CYS A 179 18.47 -14.54 -8.49
N ARG A 180 19.13 -15.69 -8.66
CA ARG A 180 19.60 -16.58 -7.58
C ARG A 180 21.12 -16.86 -7.60
N ASP A 181 21.87 -16.17 -8.45
CA ASP A 181 23.30 -16.38 -8.58
C ASP A 181 24.01 -16.12 -7.24
N PRO A 182 24.68 -17.13 -6.63
CA PRO A 182 25.39 -16.96 -5.37
C PRO A 182 26.51 -15.90 -5.43
N GLN A 183 27.05 -15.62 -6.62
CA GLN A 183 28.08 -14.61 -6.83
C GLN A 183 27.50 -13.19 -6.97
N SER A 184 26.20 -13.07 -7.22
CA SER A 184 25.54 -11.77 -7.35
C SER A 184 25.18 -11.21 -5.97
N PRO A 185 25.60 -9.98 -5.63
CA PRO A 185 25.17 -9.32 -4.40
C PRO A 185 23.67 -8.95 -4.43
N ASP A 186 23.08 -8.87 -5.63
CA ASP A 186 21.68 -8.49 -5.85
C ASP A 186 20.74 -9.71 -5.94
N ARG A 187 21.26 -10.91 -5.61
CA ARG A 187 20.47 -12.15 -5.56
C ARG A 187 19.32 -12.01 -4.57
N VAL A 188 18.21 -12.66 -4.88
CA VAL A 188 17.06 -12.75 -3.98
C VAL A 188 17.44 -13.64 -2.78
N PRO A 189 17.22 -13.18 -1.53
CA PRO A 189 17.39 -13.99 -0.33
C PRO A 189 16.43 -15.18 -0.31
N ASP A 190 16.96 -16.34 0.05
CA ASP A 190 16.22 -17.60 0.19
C ASP A 190 15.02 -17.44 1.14
N GLU A 191 15.14 -16.61 2.18
CA GLU A 191 14.09 -16.32 3.15
C GLU A 191 12.85 -15.68 2.52
N LEU A 192 13.01 -14.87 1.46
CA LEU A 192 11.87 -14.30 0.74
C LEU A 192 11.13 -15.36 -0.08
N PHE A 193 11.86 -16.31 -0.67
CA PHE A 193 11.24 -17.46 -1.33
C PHE A 193 10.51 -18.35 -0.32
N HIS A 194 11.13 -18.63 0.83
CA HIS A 194 10.46 -19.39 1.90
C HIS A 194 9.20 -18.67 2.41
N TRP A 195 9.24 -17.34 2.55
CA TRP A 195 8.07 -16.55 2.92
C TRP A 195 6.98 -16.67 1.86
N GLN A 196 7.29 -16.47 0.58
CA GLN A 196 6.30 -16.55 -0.49
C GLN A 196 5.72 -17.95 -0.63
N PHE A 197 6.55 -18.99 -0.51
CA PHE A 197 6.12 -20.38 -0.47
C PHE A 197 5.13 -20.64 0.66
N ARG A 198 5.44 -20.15 1.86
CA ARG A 198 4.53 -20.25 2.99
C ARG A 198 3.20 -19.54 2.72
N GLN A 199 3.24 -18.32 2.14
CA GLN A 199 2.01 -17.61 1.78
C GLN A 199 1.20 -18.39 0.75
N ALA A 200 1.85 -18.98 -0.25
CA ALA A 200 1.15 -19.73 -1.28
C ALA A 200 0.48 -21.00 -0.74
N VAL A 201 1.19 -21.76 0.09
CA VAL A 201 0.61 -22.92 0.79
C VAL A 201 -0.54 -22.49 1.69
N ILE A 202 -0.41 -21.39 2.45
CA ILE A 202 -1.50 -20.85 3.27
C ILE A 202 -2.68 -20.47 2.40
N ALA A 203 -2.47 -19.79 1.27
CA ALA A 203 -3.53 -19.38 0.35
C ALA A 203 -4.31 -20.58 -0.19
N ILE A 204 -3.65 -21.70 -0.48
CA ILE A 204 -4.33 -22.92 -0.94
C ILE A 204 -5.04 -23.64 0.18
N VAL A 205 -4.39 -23.82 1.34
CA VAL A 205 -5.01 -24.49 2.48
C VAL A 205 -6.23 -23.70 2.97
N LYS A 206 -6.11 -22.36 2.99
CA LYS A 206 -7.24 -21.48 3.24
C LYS A 206 -8.24 -21.56 2.10
N GLY A 207 -7.88 -21.40 0.83
CA GLY A 207 -8.80 -21.45 -0.31
C GLY A 207 -9.58 -22.77 -0.46
N ASN A 208 -8.97 -23.90 -0.10
CA ASN A 208 -9.62 -25.21 -0.04
C ASN A 208 -10.42 -25.45 1.26
N GLY A 209 -10.18 -24.66 2.32
CA GLY A 209 -10.86 -24.76 3.62
C GLY A 209 -11.83 -23.62 3.95
N GLN A 210 -11.74 -22.51 3.23
CA GLN A 210 -12.47 -21.24 3.29
C GLN A 210 -12.50 -20.70 1.85
N ARG A 211 -13.68 -20.45 1.30
CA ARG A 211 -13.78 -19.72 0.03
C ARG A 211 -12.98 -18.43 0.19
N MET A 212 -12.02 -18.23 -0.72
CA MET A 212 -11.08 -17.11 -0.78
C MET A 212 -11.74 -15.82 -0.26
N TRP A 213 -11.36 -15.39 0.95
CA TRP A 213 -11.61 -14.03 1.36
C TRP A 213 -10.85 -13.14 0.36
N ASP A 214 -11.61 -12.36 -0.43
CA ASP A 214 -11.16 -11.20 -1.19
C ASP A 214 -10.45 -11.41 -2.55
N LEU A 215 -10.81 -12.43 -3.34
CA LEU A 215 -10.65 -12.37 -4.81
C LEU A 215 -11.95 -12.04 -5.56
N GLN A 216 -12.95 -11.54 -4.84
CA GLN A 216 -14.07 -10.80 -5.40
C GLN A 216 -13.97 -9.34 -4.91
N LEU A 217 -12.97 -8.63 -5.43
CA LEU A 217 -13.18 -7.22 -5.79
C LEU A 217 -13.67 -7.17 -7.25
N GLU A 218 -14.65 -8.01 -7.58
CA GLU A 218 -15.55 -7.68 -8.67
C GLU A 218 -16.56 -6.72 -8.05
N GLU A 219 -16.46 -5.44 -8.41
CA GLU A 219 -17.50 -4.39 -8.37
C GLU A 219 -18.81 -4.71 -7.61
N GLU A 220 -18.76 -5.05 -6.33
CA GLU A 220 -19.91 -4.88 -5.47
C GLU A 220 -19.84 -3.43 -5.02
N ASP A 221 -20.64 -2.57 -5.65
CA ASP A 221 -20.99 -1.25 -5.14
C ASP A 221 -21.81 -1.50 -3.87
N PRO A 222 -21.20 -1.54 -2.67
CA PRO A 222 -21.90 -1.93 -1.46
C PRO A 222 -22.97 -0.89 -1.13
N MET A 223 -22.83 0.32 -1.69
CA MET A 223 -23.78 1.40 -1.53
C MET A 223 -24.98 1.25 -2.48
N GLY A 224 -24.75 0.74 -3.68
CA GLY A 224 -25.78 0.39 -4.66
C GLY A 224 -26.73 -0.67 -4.14
N ASP A 225 -26.21 -1.71 -3.50
CA ASP A 225 -27.02 -2.82 -2.96
C ASP A 225 -27.83 -2.44 -1.71
N ILE A 226 -27.30 -1.55 -0.86
CA ILE A 226 -28.04 -1.03 0.30
C ILE A 226 -29.15 -0.07 -0.17
N MET A 227 -28.89 0.79 -1.14
CA MET A 227 -29.86 1.76 -1.69
C MET A 227 -30.94 1.11 -2.54
N GLY A 228 -30.65 -0.02 -3.19
CA GLY A 228 -31.60 -0.76 -4.03
C GLY A 228 -32.53 -1.72 -3.27
N GLY A 229 -32.23 -1.99 -1.99
CA GLY A 229 -33.03 -2.87 -1.14
C GLY A 229 -34.18 -2.14 -0.42
N PRO A 230 -35.26 -2.86 -0.04
CA PRO A 230 -36.24 -2.33 0.89
C PRO A 230 -35.57 -2.00 2.24
N ASP A 231 -36.01 -0.92 2.88
CA ASP A 231 -35.49 -0.42 4.16
C ASP A 231 -33.99 -0.05 4.13
N ALA A 232 -33.57 0.55 3.00
CA ALA A 232 -32.21 1.05 2.76
C ALA A 232 -31.64 1.91 3.90
N ALA A 233 -32.49 2.74 4.53
CA ALA A 233 -32.08 3.62 5.63
C ALA A 233 -31.66 2.84 6.88
N GLU A 234 -32.44 1.84 7.28
CA GLU A 234 -32.15 1.02 8.47
C GLU A 234 -30.93 0.13 8.23
N ARG A 235 -30.78 -0.39 7.01
CA ARG A 235 -29.60 -1.19 6.61
C ARG A 235 -28.32 -0.36 6.59
N MET A 236 -28.39 0.90 6.14
CA MET A 236 -27.28 1.84 6.21
C MET A 236 -26.91 2.17 7.65
N GLU A 237 -27.91 2.36 8.53
CA GLU A 237 -27.69 2.67 9.94
C GLU A 237 -27.00 1.52 10.67
N VAL A 238 -27.42 0.27 10.44
CA VAL A 238 -26.76 -0.93 11.00
C VAL A 238 -25.31 -1.06 10.52
N GLU A 239 -25.03 -0.78 9.24
CA GLU A 239 -23.66 -0.82 8.74
C GLU A 239 -22.78 0.29 9.32
N LEU A 240 -23.31 1.51 9.47
CA LEU A 240 -22.62 2.60 10.15
C LEU A 240 -22.33 2.26 11.62
N PHE A 241 -23.28 1.63 12.33
CA PHE A 241 -23.13 1.22 13.73
C PHE A 241 -22.06 0.13 13.90
N THR A 242 -21.95 -0.78 12.94
CA THR A 242 -21.01 -1.89 12.97
C THR A 242 -19.58 -1.43 12.66
N ARG A 243 -19.41 -0.49 11.71
CA ARG A 243 -18.09 -0.01 11.28
C ARG A 243 -17.48 1.04 12.21
N LEU A 244 -18.29 1.85 12.88
CA LEU A 244 -17.81 2.91 13.76
C LEU A 244 -17.57 2.44 15.21
N GLY A 245 -18.08 1.26 15.58
CA GLY A 245 -17.99 0.72 16.93
C GLY A 245 -18.82 1.53 17.93
N ALA A 246 -19.36 0.86 18.97
CA ALA A 246 -20.06 1.53 20.06
C ALA A 246 -19.08 2.36 20.90
N GLY A 247 -18.79 3.57 20.43
CA GLY A 247 -18.15 4.62 21.21
C GLY A 247 -19.09 5.04 22.33
N GLU A 248 -18.61 4.94 23.57
CA GLU A 248 -19.22 5.37 24.82
C GLU A 248 -19.97 6.71 24.68
N ILE A 249 -21.30 6.65 24.66
CA ILE A 249 -22.17 7.83 24.68
C ILE A 249 -22.46 8.13 26.15
N ASP A 250 -21.78 9.13 26.71
CA ASP A 250 -22.12 9.66 28.03
C ASP A 250 -23.47 10.39 27.95
N TYR A 251 -24.50 9.83 28.58
CA TYR A 251 -25.85 10.39 28.62
C TYR A 251 -26.01 11.52 29.65
N SER A 252 -24.94 12.03 30.26
CA SER A 252 -25.00 13.07 31.30
C SER A 252 -25.46 14.46 30.82
N ALA A 253 -25.70 14.67 29.52
CA ALA A 253 -26.04 15.98 28.96
C ALA A 253 -27.31 16.04 28.08
N ALA A 254 -28.27 15.13 28.26
CA ALA A 254 -29.58 15.26 27.60
C ALA A 254 -30.51 16.17 28.44
N PRO A 255 -31.02 17.30 27.91
CA PRO A 255 -32.04 18.08 28.60
C PRO A 255 -33.37 17.31 28.61
N GLU A 256 -34.01 17.23 29.77
CA GLU A 256 -35.30 16.57 29.98
C GLU A 256 -36.37 17.15 29.05
N MET A 257 -36.80 16.35 28.08
CA MET A 257 -38.02 16.61 27.31
C MET A 257 -39.22 16.13 28.13
N HIS A 258 -39.89 17.06 28.81
CA HIS A 258 -41.22 16.82 29.32
C HIS A 258 -42.22 16.69 28.16
N SER A 259 -42.98 15.61 28.16
CA SER A 259 -44.17 15.40 27.31
C SER A 259 -45.38 16.20 27.84
N PRO A 260 -46.35 16.52 26.97
CA PRO A 260 -47.32 17.62 27.15
C PRO A 260 -48.28 17.48 28.32
#